data_AF-A0A0V0XT81-F1
#
_entry.id   AF-A0A0V0XT81-F1
#
_cell.length_a   1.000
_cell.length_b   1.000
_cell.length_c   1.000
_cell.angle_alpha   90.00
_cell.angle_beta   90.00
_cell.angle_gamma   90.00
#
_symmetry.space_group_name_H-M   'P 1'
#
loop_
_entity.id
_entity.type
_entity.pdbx_description
1 polymer ?
#
loop_
_entity_poly.entity_id
_entity_poly.type
_entity_poly.pdbx_seq_one_letter_code
_entity_poly.pdbx_strand_id
1 'polypeptide(L)'
;MYLYYYLNENGDRVYTLKAKDPAGRLTLSAHPAKFSPQNTFSQQRILIKRRYHLLPMQQKLNKFWQVRKRVRQFFRKFQPEDYRTKLKLMHHVRLWYFALAWGGLGMLLLGMRKTRNSAKVSEQ
;
A
#
# COMPACT_ATOMS: atom_id res chain seq x y z
N MET A 1 5.90 -17.65 24.82
CA MET A 1 5.29 -18.55 23.82
C MET A 1 6.41 -19.28 23.10
N TYR A 2 6.24 -20.58 22.87
CA TYR A 2 7.31 -21.46 22.37
C TYR A 2 7.33 -21.58 20.84
N LEU A 3 6.42 -20.91 20.13
CA LEU A 3 6.39 -20.96 18.68
C LEU A 3 7.37 -19.94 18.09
N TYR A 4 8.32 -20.47 17.34
CA TYR A 4 9.32 -19.70 16.61
C TYR A 4 9.16 -19.90 15.10
N TYR A 5 9.86 -19.09 14.32
CA TYR A 5 9.96 -19.25 12.88
C TYR A 5 11.31 -18.76 12.35
N TYR A 6 11.62 -19.23 11.15
CA TYR A 6 12.67 -18.67 10.29
C TYR A 6 12.16 -18.46 8.87
N LEU A 7 12.96 -17.77 8.07
CA LEU A 7 12.64 -17.49 6.67
C LEU A 7 13.39 -18.47 5.77
N ASN A 8 12.65 -19.16 4.90
CA ASN A 8 13.22 -19.96 3.82
C ASN A 8 13.82 -19.07 2.73
N GLU A 9 14.50 -19.70 1.76
CA GLU A 9 15.06 -19.03 0.58
C GLU A 9 13.99 -18.26 -0.23
N ASN A 10 12.76 -18.77 -0.24
CA ASN A 10 11.60 -18.12 -0.87
C ASN A 10 11.04 -16.92 -0.07
N GLY A 11 11.53 -16.69 1.15
CA GLY A 11 11.01 -15.67 2.07
C GLY A 11 9.78 -16.10 2.87
N ASP A 12 9.37 -17.36 2.77
CA ASP A 12 8.25 -17.91 3.53
C ASP A 12 8.65 -18.27 4.97
N ARG A 13 7.68 -18.17 5.89
CA ARG A 13 7.89 -18.51 7.31
C ARG A 13 7.76 -20.01 7.51
N VAL A 14 8.80 -20.65 8.03
CA VAL A 14 8.74 -22.03 8.54
C VAL A 14 8.73 -22.02 10.05
N TYR A 15 7.71 -22.62 10.63
CA TYR A 15 7.49 -22.65 12.07
C TYR A 15 8.23 -23.81 12.73
N THR A 16 8.74 -23.57 13.93
CA THR A 16 9.50 -24.54 14.71
C THR A 16 9.39 -24.26 16.21
N LEU A 17 9.61 -25.28 17.02
CA LEU A 17 9.76 -25.17 18.49
C LEU A 17 11.23 -25.09 18.92
N LYS A 18 12.16 -25.35 17.99
CA LYS A 18 13.61 -25.28 18.25
C LYS A 18 14.05 -23.82 18.29
N ALA A 19 15.04 -23.50 19.12
CA ALA A 19 15.62 -22.16 19.21
C ALA A 19 16.61 -21.82 18.07
N LYS A 20 17.01 -22.83 17.30
CA LYS A 20 17.94 -22.71 16.17
C LYS A 20 17.39 -23.37 14.92
N ASP A 21 17.71 -22.76 13.79
CA ASP A 21 17.42 -23.25 12.45
C ASP A 21 18.32 -24.44 12.07
N PRO A 22 17.97 -25.17 11.01
CA PRO A 22 18.84 -26.21 10.43
C PRO A 22 20.24 -25.68 10.08
N ALA A 23 20.35 -24.40 9.72
CA ALA A 23 21.61 -23.72 9.41
C ALA A 23 22.33 -23.13 10.66
N GLY A 24 21.83 -23.40 11.87
CA GLY A 24 22.41 -22.92 13.13
C GLY A 24 22.11 -21.46 13.49
N ARG A 25 21.34 -20.73 12.67
CA ARG A 25 20.88 -19.36 12.96
C ARG A 25 19.81 -19.36 14.07
N LEU A 26 19.70 -18.26 14.81
CA LEU A 26 18.68 -18.12 15.85
C LEU A 26 17.30 -17.87 15.24
N THR A 27 16.31 -18.61 15.71
CA THR A 27 14.92 -18.46 15.28
C THR A 27 14.26 -17.21 15.89
N LEU A 28 13.28 -16.63 15.21
CA LEU A 28 12.51 -15.48 15.68
C LEU A 28 11.18 -15.92 16.32
N SER A 29 10.67 -15.16 17.30
CA SER A 29 9.34 -15.41 17.87
C SER A 29 8.26 -15.24 16.81
N ALA A 30 7.38 -16.24 16.66
CA ALA A 30 6.22 -16.15 15.77
C ALA A 30 5.19 -15.12 16.21
N HIS A 31 5.24 -14.72 17.49
CA HIS A 31 4.28 -13.82 18.09
C HIS A 31 4.78 -12.39 18.08
N PRO A 32 3.89 -11.41 17.78
CA PRO A 32 4.25 -10.00 17.82
C PRO A 32 4.55 -9.55 19.25
N ALA A 33 5.30 -8.45 19.39
CA ALA A 33 5.52 -7.82 20.69
C ALA A 33 4.20 -7.38 21.32
N LYS A 34 4.04 -7.62 22.64
CA LYS A 34 2.84 -7.25 23.39
C LYS A 34 2.57 -5.74 23.29
N PHE A 35 1.32 -5.38 23.02
CA PHE A 35 0.88 -4.00 23.05
C PHE A 35 0.65 -3.55 24.50
N SER A 36 1.09 -2.33 24.82
CA SER A 36 0.82 -1.64 26.08
C SER A 36 0.38 -0.21 25.79
N PRO A 37 -0.72 0.28 26.39
CA PRO A 37 -1.21 1.64 26.15
C PRO A 37 -0.19 2.73 26.52
N GLN A 38 0.55 2.54 27.62
CA GLN A 38 1.45 3.56 28.17
C GLN A 38 2.78 3.71 27.39
N ASN A 39 3.10 2.78 26.47
CA ASN A 39 4.36 2.64 25.73
C ASN A 39 5.32 3.85 25.77
N THR A 40 6.14 3.91 26.84
CA THR A 40 7.06 5.02 27.13
C THR A 40 8.13 5.18 26.05
N PHE A 41 8.52 4.08 25.41
CA PHE A 41 9.56 4.06 24.38
C PHE A 41 9.03 4.27 22.95
N SER A 42 7.81 4.80 22.81
CA SER A 42 7.18 5.03 21.50
C SER A 42 7.96 6.03 20.64
N GLN A 43 8.45 7.13 21.24
CA GLN A 43 9.22 8.15 20.55
C GLN A 43 10.55 7.60 20.03
N GLN A 44 11.31 6.90 20.87
CA GLN A 44 12.59 6.28 20.52
C GLN A 44 12.42 5.26 19.39
N ARG A 45 11.34 4.45 19.43
CA ARG A 45 11.01 3.50 18.36
C ARG A 45 10.79 4.19 17.02
N ILE A 46 10.07 5.33 17.02
CA ILE A 46 9.82 6.11 15.80
C ILE A 46 11.13 6.73 15.29
N LEU A 47 11.98 7.25 16.16
CA LEU A 47 13.27 7.83 15.80
C LEU A 47 14.21 6.80 15.15
N ILE A 48 14.32 5.60 15.72
CA ILE A 48 15.11 4.50 15.14
C ILE A 48 14.57 4.13 13.75
N LYS A 49 13.25 3.94 13.62
CA LYS A 49 12.63 3.65 12.32
C LYS A 49 12.90 4.75 11.29
N ARG A 50 12.90 6.02 11.72
CA ARG A 50 13.21 7.17 10.86
C ARG A 50 14.67 7.15 10.39
N ARG A 51 15.62 6.83 11.28
CA ARG A 51 17.05 6.77 10.97
C ARG A 51 17.37 5.72 9.90
N TYR A 52 16.71 4.57 9.97
CA TYR A 52 16.92 3.46 9.02
C TYR A 52 15.97 3.48 7.81
N HIS A 53 15.25 4.59 7.57
CA HIS A 53 14.30 4.71 6.45
C HIS A 53 13.21 3.61 6.41
N LEU A 54 12.85 3.06 7.58
CA LEU A 54 11.85 1.99 7.73
C LEU A 54 10.42 2.53 7.86
N LEU A 55 10.24 3.85 7.97
CA LEU A 55 8.89 4.42 8.01
C LEU A 55 8.24 4.34 6.62
N PRO A 56 6.97 3.91 6.52
CA PRO A 56 6.26 3.85 5.23
C PRO A 56 6.23 5.20 4.50
N MET A 57 6.24 6.32 5.23
CA MET A 57 6.25 7.67 4.66
C MET A 57 7.58 8.07 4.02
N GLN A 58 8.68 7.41 4.38
CA GLN A 58 10.02 7.66 3.82
C GLN A 58 10.26 6.85 2.54
N GLN A 59 9.53 5.75 2.34
CA GLN A 59 9.66 4.94 1.14
C GLN A 59 9.21 5.73 -0.09
N LYS A 60 9.95 5.59 -1.18
CA LYS A 60 9.65 6.29 -2.44
C LYS A 60 8.31 5.77 -2.96
N LEU A 61 7.30 6.64 -2.94
CA LEU A 61 6.01 6.35 -3.57
C LEU A 61 6.24 5.99 -5.04
N ASN A 62 5.48 5.04 -5.58
CA ASN A 62 5.49 4.82 -7.01
C ASN A 62 5.05 6.10 -7.77
N LYS A 63 5.40 6.19 -9.06
CA LYS A 63 5.17 7.41 -9.87
C LYS A 63 3.69 7.86 -9.84
N PHE A 64 2.77 6.89 -9.87
CA PHE A 64 1.33 7.13 -9.75
C PHE A 64 0.95 7.85 -8.46
N TRP A 65 1.37 7.33 -7.31
CA TRP A 65 1.07 7.92 -6.01
C TRP A 65 1.74 9.27 -5.80
N GLN A 66 2.93 9.49 -6.38
CA GLN A 66 3.58 10.81 -6.38
C GLN A 66 2.74 11.87 -7.12
N VAL A 67 2.29 11.55 -8.34
CA VAL A 67 1.44 12.45 -9.15
C VAL A 67 0.13 12.73 -8.42
N ARG A 68 -0.55 11.68 -7.93
CA ARG A 68 -1.79 11.82 -7.15
C ARG A 68 -1.61 12.71 -5.92
N LYS A 69 -0.48 12.59 -5.22
CA LYS A 69 -0.16 13.44 -4.06
C LYS A 69 0.01 14.91 -4.46
N ARG A 70 0.73 15.20 -5.55
CA ARG A 70 0.88 16.57 -6.08
C ARG A 70 -0.46 17.19 -6.48
N VAL A 71 -1.26 16.46 -7.23
CA VAL A 71 -2.60 16.90 -7.66
C VAL A 71 -3.48 17.20 -6.44
N ARG A 72 -3.49 16.30 -5.44
CA ARG A 72 -4.22 16.54 -4.19
C ARG A 72 -3.72 17.78 -3.44
N GLN A 73 -2.41 17.97 -3.36
CA GLN A 73 -1.81 19.13 -2.69
C GLN A 73 -2.17 20.43 -3.41
N PHE A 74 -2.15 20.44 -4.74
CA PHE A 74 -2.59 21.56 -5.55
C PHE A 74 -4.05 21.93 -5.24
N PHE A 75 -4.97 20.97 -5.28
CA PHE A 75 -6.38 21.21 -4.95
C PHE A 75 -6.60 21.66 -3.50
N ARG A 76 -5.75 21.24 -2.55
CA ARG A 76 -5.79 21.74 -1.17
C ARG A 76 -5.35 23.19 -1.05
N LYS A 77 -4.33 23.60 -1.81
CA LYS A 77 -3.82 24.98 -1.83
C LYS A 77 -4.73 25.93 -2.62
N PHE A 78 -5.56 25.40 -3.52
CA PHE A 78 -6.52 26.18 -4.28
C PHE A 78 -7.63 26.70 -3.34
N GLN A 79 -7.48 27.95 -2.91
CA GLN A 79 -8.45 28.72 -2.15
C GLN A 79 -8.90 29.91 -3.02
N PRO A 80 -9.99 29.78 -3.78
CA PRO A 80 -10.60 30.93 -4.44
C PRO A 80 -11.30 31.82 -3.41
N GLU A 81 -11.41 33.11 -3.72
CA GLU A 81 -12.10 34.11 -2.89
C GLU A 81 -13.58 33.73 -2.63
N ASP A 82 -14.25 33.15 -3.62
CA ASP A 82 -15.64 32.72 -3.52
C ASP A 82 -15.80 31.21 -3.29
N TYR A 83 -16.36 30.81 -2.13
CA TYR A 83 -16.61 29.41 -1.79
C TYR A 83 -17.67 28.74 -2.69
N ARG A 84 -18.67 29.49 -3.20
CA ARG A 84 -19.72 28.97 -4.07
C ARG A 84 -19.20 28.50 -5.43
N THR A 85 -18.28 29.27 -6.03
CA THR A 85 -17.65 28.91 -7.32
C THR A 85 -16.69 27.74 -7.12
N LYS A 86 -15.97 27.69 -5.98
CA LYS A 86 -15.16 26.55 -5.56
C LYS A 86 -15.94 25.24 -5.55
N LEU A 87 -17.10 25.24 -4.89
CA LEU A 87 -17.89 24.04 -4.69
C LEU A 87 -18.40 23.50 -6.03
N LYS A 88 -18.93 24.37 -6.90
CA LYS A 88 -19.35 24.01 -8.27
C LYS A 88 -18.19 23.42 -9.07
N LEU A 89 -17.03 24.09 -9.08
CA LEU A 89 -15.83 23.62 -9.78
C LEU A 89 -15.36 22.26 -9.25
N MET A 90 -15.32 22.08 -7.92
CA MET A 90 -14.94 20.81 -7.30
C MET A 90 -15.89 19.67 -7.65
N HIS A 91 -17.20 19.93 -7.72
CA HIS A 91 -18.18 18.92 -8.14
C HIS A 91 -18.01 18.53 -9.60
N HIS A 92 -17.79 19.49 -10.50
CA HIS A 92 -17.52 19.19 -11.92
C HIS A 92 -16.23 18.40 -12.12
N VAL A 93 -15.14 18.79 -11.46
CA VAL A 93 -13.86 18.06 -11.51
C VAL A 93 -14.03 16.64 -10.96
N ARG A 94 -14.79 16.47 -9.87
CA ARG A 94 -15.06 15.16 -9.27
C ARG A 94 -15.95 14.28 -10.17
N LEU A 95 -16.94 14.86 -10.84
CA LEU A 95 -17.79 14.18 -11.83
C LEU A 95 -16.99 13.72 -13.04
N TRP A 96 -16.18 14.59 -13.64
CA TRP A 96 -15.33 14.24 -14.78
C TRP A 96 -14.28 13.20 -14.42
N TYR A 97 -13.66 13.30 -13.24
CA TYR A 97 -12.73 12.29 -12.75
C TYR A 97 -13.42 10.92 -12.58
N PHE A 98 -14.65 10.89 -12.06
CA PHE A 98 -15.44 9.67 -11.92
C PHE A 98 -15.81 9.07 -13.29
N ALA A 99 -16.26 9.91 -14.23
CA ALA A 99 -16.60 9.48 -15.59
C ALA A 99 -15.39 8.91 -16.34
N LEU A 100 -14.22 9.56 -16.27
CA LEU A 100 -12.99 9.08 -16.91
C LEU A 100 -12.47 7.78 -16.26
N ALA A 101 -12.54 7.66 -14.94
CA ALA A 101 -12.14 6.44 -14.24
C ALA A 101 -13.05 5.25 -14.58
N TRP A 102 -14.37 5.47 -14.64
CA TRP A 102 -15.34 4.44 -15.02
C TRP A 102 -15.29 4.11 -16.50
N GLY A 103 -15.08 5.09 -17.38
CA GLY A 103 -14.89 4.87 -18.81
C GLY A 103 -13.64 4.04 -19.09
N GLY A 104 -12.52 4.35 -18.45
CA GLY A 104 -11.28 3.58 -18.54
C GLY A 104 -11.43 2.15 -17.99
N LEU A 105 -12.14 1.98 -16.88
CA LEU A 105 -12.44 0.65 -16.32
C LEU A 105 -13.35 -0.17 -17.24
N GLY A 106 -14.36 0.45 -17.84
CA GLY A 106 -15.26 -0.18 -18.81
C GLY A 106 -14.51 -0.64 -20.06
N MET A 107 -13.66 0.22 -20.63
CA MET A 107 -12.76 -0.12 -21.76
C MET A 107 -11.83 -1.29 -21.42
N LEU A 108 -11.24 -1.30 -20.22
CA LEU A 108 -10.36 -2.38 -19.76
C LEU A 108 -11.12 -3.71 -19.61
N LEU A 109 -12.32 -3.69 -19.03
CA LEU A 109 -13.19 -4.87 -18.90
C LEU A 109 -13.64 -5.41 -20.25
N LEU A 110 -13.99 -4.53 -21.20
CA LEU A 110 -14.30 -4.91 -22.59
C LEU A 110 -13.07 -5.52 -23.30
N GLY A 111 -11.89 -4.94 -23.10
CA GLY A 111 -10.64 -5.49 -23.59
C GLY A 111 -10.37 -6.89 -23.04
N MET A 112 -10.51 -7.09 -21.73
CA MET A 112 -10.37 -8.40 -21.10
C MET A 112 -11.42 -9.42 -21.55
N ARG A 113 -12.63 -8.97 -21.90
CA ARG A 113 -13.67 -9.83 -22.48
C ARG A 113 -13.28 -10.29 -23.88
N LYS A 114 -12.75 -9.38 -24.71
CA LYS A 114 -12.30 -9.68 -26.07
C LYS A 114 -11.12 -10.65 -26.08
N THR A 115 -10.13 -10.48 -25.20
CA THR A 115 -9.00 -11.41 -25.09
C THR A 115 -9.44 -12.79 -24.63
N ARG A 116 -10.34 -12.87 -23.64
CA ARG A 116 -10.88 -14.13 -23.14
C ARG A 116 -11.71 -14.89 -24.20
N ASN A 117 -12.49 -14.17 -25.00
CA ASN A 117 -13.23 -14.76 -26.11
C ASN A 117 -12.31 -15.23 -27.23
N SER A 118 -11.23 -14.50 -27.52
CA SER A 118 -10.24 -14.89 -28.53
C SER A 118 -9.44 -16.13 -28.10
N ALA A 119 -9.08 -16.23 -26.81
CA ALA A 119 -8.40 -17.40 -26.25
C ALA A 119 -9.25 -18.68 -26.32
N LYS A 120 -10.57 -18.57 -26.13
CA LYS A 120 -11.49 -19.71 -26.31
C LYS A 120 -11.62 -20.20 -27.75
N VAL A 121 -11.39 -19.33 -28.74
CA VAL A 121 -11.45 -19.68 -30.17
C VAL A 121 -10.15 -20.36 -30.62
N SER A 122 -9.00 -20.04 -30.02
CA SER A 122 -7.72 -20.70 -30.33
C SER A 122 -7.53 -22.07 -29.68
N GLU A 123 -8.36 -22.42 -28.68
CA GLU A 123 -8.36 -23.72 -28.01
C GLU A 123 -9.28 -24.75 -28.69
N GLN A 124 -10.06 -24.34 -29.70
CA GLN A 124 -10.93 -25.19 -30.54
C GLN A 124 -10.24 -25.52 -31.87
#